data_AF-A0A7Z0EGY6-F1
#
_entry.id   AF-A0A7Z0EGY6-F1
#
_cell.length_a   1.000
_cell.length_b   1.000
_cell.length_c   1.000
_cell.angle_alpha   90.00
_cell.angle_beta   90.00
_cell.angle_gamma   90.00
#
_symmetry.space_group_name_H-M   'P 1'
#
loop_
_entity.id
_entity.type
_entity.pdbx_description
1 polymer ?
#
loop_
_entity_poly.entity_id
_entity_poly.type
_entity_poly.pdbx_seq_one_letter_code
_entity_poly.pdbx_strand_id
1 'polypeptide(L)'
;MYVKGLFDLRQKVQNHFGSRALYRATQRYDPGVSENGNVKFLLYDSFVVGFGIMEPPLTSLAFFLMAPGDVTTTRLLGKKLVFIENREQDVEDAFRVVDEYCRLRLPDTFLQVYDALE
;
A
#
# COMPACT_ATOMS: atom_id res chain seq x y z
N MET A 1 -0.39 15.08 10.78
CA MET A 1 0.20 14.21 9.75
C MET A 1 0.13 12.78 10.29
N TYR A 2 -0.63 11.91 9.63
CA TYR A 2 -0.94 10.57 10.12
C TYR A 2 0.24 9.60 9.96
N VAL A 3 0.88 9.62 8.79
CA VAL A 3 2.10 8.87 8.42
C VAL A 3 3.31 9.78 8.58
N LYS A 4 4.24 9.39 9.47
CA LYS A 4 5.44 10.19 9.82
C LYS A 4 6.67 9.90 8.96
N GLY A 5 6.68 8.77 8.26
CA GLY A 5 7.82 8.29 7.47
C GLY A 5 7.59 6.88 6.94
N LEU A 6 8.56 6.33 6.20
CA LEU A 6 8.46 5.01 5.55
C LEU A 6 8.35 3.87 6.58
N PHE A 7 9.04 4.00 7.72
CA PHE A 7 8.93 3.00 8.80
C PHE A 7 7.53 2.99 9.43
N ASP A 8 6.97 4.16 9.70
CA ASP A 8 5.60 4.31 10.21
C ASP A 8 4.56 3.85 9.18
N LEU A 9 4.76 4.18 7.90
CA LEU A 9 3.93 3.68 6.80
C LEU A 9 3.94 2.15 6.73
N ARG A 10 5.12 1.53 6.85
CA ARG A 10 5.25 0.07 6.92
C ARG A 10 4.45 -0.52 8.06
N GLN A 11 4.56 0.05 9.27
CA GLN A 11 3.82 -0.44 10.44
C GLN A 11 2.32 -0.32 10.22
N LYS A 12 1.84 0.81 9.70
CA LYS A 12 0.41 1.02 9.41
C LYS A 12 -0.13 0.02 8.38
N VAL A 13 0.62 -0.22 7.29
CA VAL A 13 0.25 -1.26 6.31
C VAL A 13 0.19 -2.63 6.99
N GLN A 14 1.20 -3.00 7.80
CA GLN A 14 1.19 -4.29 8.51
C GLN A 14 0.02 -4.40 9.49
N ASN A 15 -0.33 -3.33 10.20
CA ASN A 15 -1.45 -3.32 11.14
C ASN A 15 -2.80 -3.42 10.43
N HIS A 16 -2.96 -2.77 9.28
CA HIS A 16 -4.21 -2.79 8.51
C HIS A 16 -4.45 -4.16 7.86
N PHE A 17 -3.43 -4.74 7.22
CA PHE A 17 -3.57 -5.97 6.45
C PHE A 17 -3.26 -7.24 7.25
N GLY A 18 -2.59 -7.13 8.41
CA GLY A 18 -2.29 -8.28 9.26
C GLY A 18 -1.53 -9.39 8.53
N SER A 19 -2.05 -10.62 8.63
CA SER A 19 -1.51 -11.83 7.97
C SER A 19 -1.61 -11.79 6.44
N ARG A 20 -2.43 -10.88 5.88
CA ARG A 20 -2.64 -10.73 4.44
C ARG A 20 -1.50 -9.97 3.76
N ALA A 21 -0.59 -9.36 4.51
CA ALA A 21 0.52 -8.59 3.96
C ALA A 21 1.87 -9.15 4.37
N LEU A 22 2.70 -9.45 3.36
CA LEU A 22 4.07 -9.88 3.53
C LEU A 22 5.03 -8.80 3.03
N TYR A 23 5.78 -8.19 3.95
CA TYR A 23 6.77 -7.16 3.63
C TYR A 23 7.84 -7.69 2.66
N ARG A 24 8.19 -6.87 1.66
CA ARG A 24 9.19 -7.21 0.64
C ARG A 24 10.39 -6.29 0.66
N ALA A 25 10.18 -4.99 0.62
CA ALA A 25 11.29 -4.04 0.49
C ALA A 25 10.90 -2.64 0.95
N THR A 26 11.92 -1.84 1.26
CA THR A 26 11.83 -0.38 1.33
C THR A 26 12.76 0.16 0.25
N GLN A 27 12.24 1.01 -0.62
CA GLN A 27 12.98 1.68 -1.68
C GLN A 27 12.98 3.18 -1.41
N ARG A 28 14.16 3.79 -1.36
CA ARG A 28 14.33 5.25 -1.21
C ARG A 28 14.71 5.83 -2.56
N TYR A 29 14.11 6.96 -2.93
CA TYR A 29 14.38 7.60 -4.23
C TYR A 29 15.54 8.58 -4.16
N ASP A 30 15.69 9.27 -3.03
CA ASP A 30 16.82 10.16 -2.77
C ASP A 30 17.50 9.75 -1.44
N PRO A 31 18.75 9.27 -1.46
CA PRO A 31 19.52 8.96 -0.26
C PRO A 31 19.67 10.15 0.71
N GLY A 32 19.58 11.39 0.21
CA GLY A 32 19.72 12.62 0.98
C GLY A 32 18.43 13.09 1.68
N VAL A 33 17.27 12.56 1.30
CA VAL A 33 15.96 12.89 1.91
C VAL A 33 15.37 11.62 2.53
N SER A 34 15.43 11.52 3.86
CA SER A 34 15.25 10.24 4.56
C SER A 34 13.90 9.57 4.35
N GLU A 35 12.85 10.28 3.94
CA GLU A 35 11.51 9.68 3.84
C GLU A 35 10.95 9.63 2.41
N ASN A 36 11.71 10.07 1.40
CA ASN A 36 11.26 10.00 0.01
C ASN A 36 11.45 8.56 -0.53
N GLY A 37 10.35 7.87 -0.80
CA GLY A 37 10.41 6.47 -1.20
C GLY A 37 9.10 5.72 -1.07
N ASN A 38 9.20 4.39 -1.05
CA ASN A 38 8.08 3.49 -0.86
C ASN A 38 8.46 2.24 -0.07
N VAL A 39 7.44 1.62 0.51
CA VAL A 39 7.49 0.27 1.09
C VAL A 39 6.64 -0.65 0.22
N LYS A 40 7.14 -1.85 -0.05
CA LYS A 40 6.49 -2.84 -0.91
C LYS A 40 6.05 -4.05 -0.10
N PHE A 41 4.85 -4.52 -0.37
CA PHE A 41 4.27 -5.72 0.21
C PHE A 41 3.75 -6.64 -0.89
N LEU A 42 3.80 -7.94 -0.63
CA LEU A 42 2.99 -8.92 -1.34
C LEU A 42 1.71 -9.11 -0.53
N LEU A 43 0.58 -8.67 -1.07
CA LEU A 43 -0.74 -8.83 -0.48
C LEU A 43 -1.39 -10.12 -0.97
N TYR A 44 -1.99 -10.88 -0.06
CA TYR A 44 -2.67 -12.14 -0.33
C TYR A 44 -1.83 -13.12 -1.15
N ASP A 45 -0.51 -13.11 -0.95
CA ASP A 45 0.48 -13.86 -1.74
C ASP A 45 0.37 -13.71 -3.28
N SER A 46 -0.33 -12.67 -3.74
CA SER A 46 -0.76 -12.54 -5.14
C SER A 46 -0.46 -11.17 -5.77
N PHE A 47 -0.50 -10.09 -4.99
CA PHE A 47 -0.41 -8.73 -5.50
C PHE A 47 0.77 -7.97 -4.91
N VAL A 48 1.69 -7.52 -5.75
CA VAL A 48 2.77 -6.63 -5.27
C VAL A 48 2.24 -5.20 -5.26
N VAL A 49 2.15 -4.61 -4.07
CA VAL A 49 1.66 -3.24 -3.87
C VAL A 49 2.74 -2.40 -3.18
N GLY A 50 2.98 -1.21 -3.72
CA GLY A 50 3.84 -0.20 -3.13
C GLY A 50 3.03 0.91 -2.47
N PHE A 51 3.49 1.36 -1.31
CA PHE A 51 2.95 2.48 -0.55
C PHE A 51 4.07 3.49 -0.34
N GLY A 52 3.92 4.70 -0.87
CA GLY A 52 5.01 5.66 -0.94
C GLY A 52 4.67 7.06 -0.45
N ILE A 53 5.73 7.77 -0.06
CA ILE A 53 5.74 9.20 0.24
C ILE A 53 6.45 9.88 -0.94
N MET A 54 5.70 10.69 -1.68
CA MET A 54 6.16 11.27 -2.95
C MET A 54 6.53 12.74 -2.72
N GLU A 55 7.76 12.95 -2.27
CA GLU A 55 8.45 14.25 -2.19
C GLU A 55 7.84 15.40 -1.35
N PRO A 56 8.65 16.43 -1.01
CA PRO A 56 8.19 17.58 -0.25
C PRO A 56 7.18 18.48 -1.00
N PRO A 57 6.25 19.14 -0.27
CA PRO A 57 6.01 18.95 1.15
C PRO A 57 5.36 17.57 1.33
N LEU A 58 5.87 16.75 2.25
CA LEU A 58 5.56 15.31 2.46
C LEU A 58 4.10 15.06 2.95
N THR A 59 3.14 15.76 2.38
CA THR A 59 1.74 15.82 2.75
C THR A 59 0.89 14.82 1.99
N SER A 60 1.45 14.22 0.93
CA SER A 60 0.71 13.28 0.10
C SER A 60 1.41 11.94 -0.04
N LEU A 61 0.60 10.89 -0.04
CA LEU A 61 1.01 9.51 -0.24
C LEU A 61 0.57 9.03 -1.62
N ALA A 62 1.22 8.00 -2.12
CA ALA A 62 0.79 7.31 -3.33
C ALA A 62 0.84 5.80 -3.14
N PHE A 63 -0.26 5.12 -3.48
CA PHE A 63 -0.34 3.66 -3.47
C PHE A 63 -0.43 3.16 -4.90
N PHE A 64 0.34 2.14 -5.24
CA PHE A 64 0.41 1.63 -6.59
C PHE A 64 0.50 0.10 -6.60
N LEU A 65 -0.28 -0.51 -7.48
CA LEU A 65 -0.17 -1.93 -7.80
C LEU A 65 0.93 -2.10 -8.86
N MET A 66 1.80 -3.08 -8.66
CA MET A 66 2.80 -3.49 -9.65
C MET A 66 2.26 -4.69 -10.44
N ALA A 67 2.15 -4.52 -11.75
CA ALA A 67 1.86 -5.58 -12.70
C ALA A 67 3.18 -6.11 -13.32
N PRO A 68 3.16 -7.28 -13.99
CA PRO A 68 4.33 -7.79 -14.69
C PRO A 68 4.91 -6.78 -15.69
N GLY A 69 6.24 -6.82 -15.88
CA GLY A 69 6.94 -5.93 -16.82
C GLY A 69 7.10 -4.50 -16.32
N ASP A 70 7.23 -4.30 -15.00
CA ASP A 70 7.42 -3.01 -14.34
C ASP A 70 6.31 -1.97 -14.57
N VAL A 71 5.15 -2.43 -15.05
CA VAL A 71 3.97 -1.58 -15.21
C VAL A 71 3.35 -1.33 -13.84
N THR A 72 3.08 -0.07 -13.52
CA THR A 72 2.38 0.30 -12.28
C THR A 72 1.07 1.02 -12.57
N THR A 73 0.10 0.83 -11.69
CA THR A 73 -1.14 1.63 -11.70
C THR A 73 -1.44 2.16 -10.32
N THR A 74 -1.76 3.45 -10.24
CA THR A 74 -2.32 4.12 -9.07
C THR A 74 -3.84 4.21 -9.13
N ARG A 75 -4.48 3.58 -10.12
CA ARG A 75 -5.95 3.57 -10.26
C ARG A 75 -6.49 2.18 -9.99
N LEU A 76 -7.21 2.04 -8.88
CA LEU A 76 -7.89 0.82 -8.46
C LEU A 76 -9.38 1.11 -8.25
N LEU A 77 -10.27 0.24 -8.75
CA LEU A 77 -11.73 0.40 -8.64
C LEU A 77 -12.23 1.79 -9.07
N GLY A 78 -11.63 2.37 -10.10
CA GLY A 78 -11.94 3.72 -10.60
C GLY A 78 -11.38 4.87 -9.75
N LYS A 79 -10.93 4.62 -8.52
CA LYS A 79 -10.35 5.62 -7.61
C LYS A 79 -8.87 5.86 -7.92
N LYS A 80 -8.44 7.12 -7.84
CA LYS A 80 -7.03 7.51 -7.96
C LYS A 80 -6.38 7.45 -6.58
N LEU A 81 -5.29 6.70 -6.47
CA LEU A 81 -4.46 6.53 -5.27
C LEU A 81 -3.11 7.23 -5.43
N VAL A 82 -3.08 8.28 -6.25
CA VAL A 82 -1.96 9.21 -6.39
C VAL A 82 -2.41 10.53 -5.75
N PHE A 83 -1.58 11.08 -4.85
CA PHE A 83 -1.89 12.25 -4.00
C PHE A 83 -2.97 12.01 -2.94
N ILE A 84 -2.83 10.95 -2.15
CA ILE A 84 -3.67 10.71 -0.96
C ILE A 84 -3.23 11.68 0.14
N GLU A 85 -4.16 12.46 0.71
CA GLU A 85 -3.82 13.36 1.81
C GLU A 85 -3.33 12.58 3.05
N ASN A 86 -2.33 13.11 3.74
CA ASN A 86 -1.78 12.48 4.94
C ASN A 86 -2.62 12.75 6.22
N ARG A 87 -3.93 12.50 6.09
CA ARG A 87 -4.93 12.45 7.16
C ARG A 87 -5.34 10.99 7.37
N GLU A 88 -5.67 10.62 8.59
CA GLU A 88 -6.00 9.23 8.95
C GLU A 88 -7.11 8.65 8.06
N GLN A 89 -8.22 9.37 7.92
CA GLN A 89 -9.36 8.91 7.12
C GLN A 89 -8.98 8.63 5.66
N ASP A 90 -8.27 9.53 5.00
CA ASP A 90 -7.88 9.39 3.59
C ASP A 90 -6.92 8.20 3.36
N VAL A 91 -6.03 7.96 4.33
CA VAL A 91 -5.08 6.84 4.29
C VAL A 91 -5.79 5.50 4.51
N GLU A 92 -6.65 5.41 5.51
CA GLU A 92 -7.44 4.20 5.78
C GLU A 92 -8.42 3.90 4.64
N ASP A 93 -9.02 4.93 4.04
CA ASP A 93 -9.84 4.78 2.84
C ASP A 93 -9.05 4.22 1.67
N ALA A 94 -7.83 4.71 1.45
CA ALA A 94 -6.96 4.19 0.41
C ALA A 94 -6.53 2.74 0.68
N PHE A 95 -6.27 2.36 1.94
CA PHE A 95 -6.01 0.97 2.29
C PHE A 95 -7.21 0.07 2.00
N ARG A 96 -8.42 0.47 2.38
CA ARG A 96 -9.65 -0.27 2.07
C ARG A 96 -9.84 -0.50 0.58
N VAL A 97 -9.53 0.50 -0.25
CA VAL A 97 -9.63 0.37 -1.72
C VAL A 97 -8.64 -0.66 -2.27
N VAL A 98 -7.41 -0.68 -1.74
CA VAL A 98 -6.41 -1.70 -2.11
C VAL A 98 -6.87 -3.08 -1.67
N ASP A 99 -7.40 -3.21 -0.45
CA ASP A 99 -7.90 -4.47 0.10
C ASP A 99 -9.08 -5.02 -0.72
N GLU A 100 -10.11 -4.21 -0.93
CA GLU A 100 -11.28 -4.55 -1.74
C GLU A 100 -10.89 -4.96 -3.16
N TYR A 101 -9.94 -4.23 -3.78
CA TYR A 101 -9.43 -4.59 -5.09
C TYR A 101 -8.78 -5.98 -5.12
N CYS A 102 -7.98 -6.32 -4.10
CA CYS A 102 -7.36 -7.64 -4.01
C CYS A 102 -8.42 -8.72 -3.81
N ARG A 103 -9.36 -8.51 -2.88
CA ARG A 103 -10.42 -9.47 -2.56
C ARG A 103 -11.30 -9.77 -3.78
N LEU A 104 -11.73 -8.75 -4.52
CA LEU A 104 -12.56 -8.93 -5.73
C LEU A 104 -11.88 -9.72 -6.85
N ARG A 105 -10.55 -9.86 -6.82
CA ARG A 105 -9.77 -10.56 -7.85
C ARG A 105 -9.31 -11.95 -7.42
N LEU A 106 -9.62 -12.36 -6.20
CA LEU A 106 -9.26 -13.67 -5.68
C LEU A 106 -10.50 -14.57 -5.56
N PRO A 107 -10.37 -15.88 -5.78
CA PRO A 107 -11.45 -16.83 -5.51
C PRO A 107 -11.85 -16.83 -4.03
N ASP A 108 -13.13 -17.08 -3.74
CA ASP A 108 -13.63 -17.15 -2.36
C ASP A 108 -12.87 -18.18 -1.50
N THR A 109 -12.52 -19.33 -2.07
CA THR A 109 -11.75 -20.37 -1.37
C THR A 109 -10.36 -19.90 -0.96
N PHE A 110 -9.78 -18.97 -1.72
CA PHE A 110 -8.49 -18.37 -1.39
C PHE A 110 -8.66 -17.35 -0.26
N LEU A 111 -9.71 -16.54 -0.28
CA LEU A 111 -10.01 -15.56 0.77
C LEU A 111 -10.33 -16.22 2.11
N GLN A 112 -11.08 -17.32 2.10
CA GLN A 112 -11.41 -18.10 3.30
C GLN A 112 -10.18 -18.51 4.11
N VAL A 113 -9.04 -18.77 3.46
CA VAL A 113 -7.79 -19.11 4.15
C VAL A 113 -7.28 -17.94 4.98
N TYR A 114 -7.34 -16.72 4.45
CA TYR A 114 -6.87 -15.53 5.18
C TYR A 114 -7.88 -15.06 6.22
N ASP A 115 -9.17 -15.14 5.92
CA ASP A 115 -10.24 -14.79 6.86
C ASP A 115 -10.21 -15.71 8.11
N ALA A 116 -9.66 -16.93 8.01
CA ALA A 116 -9.46 -17.84 9.13
C ALA A 116 -8.19 -17.57 9.98
N LEU A 117 -7.32 -16.65 9.54
CA LEU A 117 -6.08 -16.27 10.24
C LEU A 117 -6.22 -14.96 11.03
N GLU A 118 -7.38 -14.29 10.96
CA GLU A 118 -7.74 -13.11 11.76
C GLU A 118 -8.38 -13.50 13.10
#